data_AF-A0A4Q3FYJ9-F1
#
_entry.id   AF-A0A4Q3FYJ9-F1
#
_cell.length_a   1.000
_cell.length_b   1.000
_cell.length_c   1.000
_cell.angle_alpha   90.00
_cell.angle_beta   90.00
_cell.angle_gamma   90.00
#
_symmetry.space_group_name_H-M   'P 1'
#
loop_
_entity.id
_entity.type
_entity.pdbx_description
1 polymer ?
#
loop_
_entity_poly.entity_id
_entity_poly.type
_entity_poly.pdbx_seq_one_letter_code
_entity_poly.pdbx_strand_id
1 'polypeptide(L)'
;MSENINLADYVPSEDEEFMNPRQRAYFRSKLVAWKSEILREARETLDHLAEESANHPDLADRASSETDRAIELRARDRQRKLISKIDAAVQRIDDGTYG
;
A
#
# COMPACT_ATOMS: atom_id res chain seq x y z
N MET A 1 -15.31 1.72 -22.81
CA MET A 1 -16.18 0.58 -22.46
C MET A 1 -15.56 -0.11 -21.26
N SER A 2 -16.03 0.18 -20.07
CA SER A 2 -15.63 -0.52 -18.85
C SER A 2 -16.59 -1.68 -18.67
N GLU A 3 -16.17 -2.89 -19.05
CA GLU A 3 -16.88 -4.11 -18.67
C GLU A 3 -16.94 -4.18 -17.15
N ASN A 4 -18.15 -4.23 -16.59
CA ASN A 4 -18.37 -4.45 -15.17
C ASN A 4 -18.08 -5.92 -14.86
N ILE A 5 -16.79 -6.28 -14.74
CA ILE A 5 -16.38 -7.62 -14.34
C ILE A 5 -16.66 -7.77 -12.85
N ASN A 6 -17.63 -8.62 -12.50
CA ASN A 6 -17.90 -8.97 -11.10
C ASN A 6 -16.79 -9.90 -10.59
N LEU A 7 -15.94 -9.37 -9.70
CA LEU A 7 -14.75 -10.03 -9.17
C LEU A 7 -14.88 -10.46 -7.70
N ALA A 8 -16.07 -10.37 -7.10
CA ALA A 8 -16.26 -10.54 -5.65
C ALA A 8 -15.67 -11.86 -5.12
N ASP A 9 -15.82 -12.95 -5.89
CA ASP A 9 -15.33 -14.29 -5.54
C ASP A 9 -14.33 -14.85 -6.56
N TYR A 10 -13.79 -14.00 -7.43
CA TYR A 10 -12.91 -14.46 -8.50
C TYR A 10 -11.50 -14.77 -7.98
N VAL A 11 -11.01 -15.96 -8.32
CA VAL A 11 -9.63 -16.39 -8.08
C VAL A 11 -9.07 -16.90 -9.40
N PRO A 12 -7.91 -16.40 -9.86
CA PRO A 12 -7.25 -16.92 -11.05
C PRO A 12 -7.00 -18.43 -10.95
N SER A 13 -7.34 -19.19 -11.98
CA SER A 13 -7.00 -20.61 -12.10
C SER A 13 -6.00 -20.86 -13.23
N GLU A 14 -5.34 -22.01 -13.20
CA GLU A 14 -4.39 -22.45 -14.25
C GLU A 14 -5.09 -22.82 -15.57
N ASP A 15 -6.41 -23.05 -15.53
CA ASP A 15 -7.23 -23.39 -16.70
C ASP A 15 -7.56 -22.17 -17.58
N GLU A 16 -7.15 -20.97 -17.16
CA GLU A 16 -7.42 -19.72 -17.85
C GLU A 16 -6.21 -19.22 -18.65
N GLU A 17 -6.48 -18.55 -19.77
CA GLU A 17 -5.42 -17.87 -20.52
C GLU A 17 -4.66 -16.87 -19.62
N PHE A 18 -3.32 -16.96 -19.67
CA PHE A 18 -2.44 -16.13 -18.88
C PHE A 18 -2.73 -14.65 -19.10
N MET A 19 -2.98 -13.93 -18.01
CA MET A 19 -3.20 -12.47 -18.01
C MET A 19 -4.40 -12.00 -18.85
N ASN A 20 -5.45 -12.84 -18.89
CA ASN A 20 -6.74 -12.46 -19.44
C ASN A 20 -7.34 -11.21 -18.75
N PRO A 21 -8.40 -10.58 -19.33
CA PRO A 21 -9.03 -9.39 -18.75
C PRO A 21 -9.50 -9.55 -17.30
N ARG A 22 -9.94 -10.74 -16.89
CA ARG A 22 -10.39 -11.03 -15.52
C ARG A 22 -9.22 -11.07 -14.54
N GLN A 23 -8.11 -11.74 -14.91
CA GLN A 23 -6.88 -11.77 -14.12
C GLN A 23 -6.27 -10.37 -13.98
N ARG A 24 -6.22 -9.59 -15.06
CA ARG A 24 -5.77 -8.19 -15.03
C ARG A 24 -6.61 -7.35 -14.06
N ALA A 25 -7.95 -7.46 -14.15
CA ALA A 25 -8.84 -6.72 -13.27
C ALA A 25 -8.71 -7.15 -11.80
N TYR A 26 -8.50 -8.45 -11.55
CA TYR A 26 -8.22 -8.99 -10.22
C TYR A 26 -6.93 -8.42 -9.61
N PHE A 27 -5.81 -8.51 -10.33
CA PHE A 27 -4.53 -7.98 -9.84
C PHE A 27 -4.57 -6.46 -9.67
N ARG A 28 -5.26 -5.74 -10.56
CA ARG A 28 -5.49 -4.29 -10.43
C ARG A 28 -6.21 -3.96 -9.13
N SER A 29 -7.31 -4.66 -8.83
CA SER A 29 -8.06 -4.47 -7.59
C SER A 29 -7.18 -4.74 -6.36
N LYS A 30 -6.43 -5.84 -6.35
CA LYS A 30 -5.50 -6.16 -5.25
C LYS A 30 -4.41 -5.09 -5.05
N LEU A 31 -3.80 -4.61 -6.13
CA LEU A 31 -2.76 -3.58 -6.07
C LEU A 31 -3.31 -2.25 -5.52
N VAL A 32 -4.49 -1.85 -5.97
CA VAL A 32 -5.16 -0.63 -5.49
C VAL A 32 -5.56 -0.76 -4.01
N ALA A 33 -6.11 -1.91 -3.62
CA ALA A 33 -6.44 -2.20 -2.23
C ALA A 33 -5.19 -2.16 -1.34
N TRP A 34 -4.09 -2.78 -1.77
CA TRP A 34 -2.84 -2.78 -1.03
C TRP A 34 -2.25 -1.37 -0.89
N LYS A 35 -2.26 -0.55 -1.96
CA LYS A 35 -1.85 0.86 -1.87
C LYS A 35 -2.71 1.64 -0.87
N SER A 36 -4.02 1.42 -0.89
CA SER A 36 -4.95 2.09 0.01
C SER A 36 -4.69 1.73 1.47
N GLU A 37 -4.37 0.47 1.73
CA GLU A 37 -4.01 -0.01 3.07
C GLU A 37 -2.72 0.62 3.59
N ILE A 38 -1.67 0.68 2.77
CA ILE A 38 -0.41 1.35 3.13
C ILE A 38 -0.66 2.83 3.48
N LEU A 39 -1.52 3.51 2.73
CA LEU A 39 -1.86 4.91 2.97
C LEU A 39 -2.68 5.10 4.26
N ARG A 40 -3.58 4.15 4.57
CA ARG A 40 -4.37 4.13 5.81
C ARG A 40 -3.45 3.97 7.01
N GLU A 41 -2.62 2.92 7.02
CA GLU A 41 -1.65 2.66 8.08
C GLU A 41 -0.72 3.86 8.30
N ALA A 42 -0.19 4.45 7.22
CA ALA A 42 0.69 5.61 7.31
C ALA A 42 -0.01 6.83 7.96
N ARG A 43 -1.32 6.99 7.77
CA ARG A 43 -2.09 8.06 8.40
C ARG A 43 -2.27 7.80 9.90
N GLU A 44 -2.64 6.57 10.27
CA GLU A 44 -2.80 6.17 11.67
C GLU A 44 -1.51 6.35 12.46
N THR A 45 -0.36 5.96 11.89
CA THR A 45 0.93 6.15 12.55
C THR A 45 1.28 7.64 12.73
N LEU A 46 0.93 8.50 11.78
CA LEU A 46 1.14 9.94 11.92
C LEU A 46 0.28 10.55 13.02
N ASP A 47 -0.97 10.11 13.13
CA ASP A 47 -1.88 10.56 14.18
C ASP A 47 -1.35 10.12 15.56
N HIS A 48 -0.91 8.86 15.71
CA HIS A 48 -0.27 8.38 16.95
C HIS A 48 1.01 9.15 17.32
N LEU A 49 1.91 9.40 16.36
CA LEU A 49 3.13 10.17 16.60
C LEU A 49 2.84 11.62 17.02
N ALA A 50 1.75 12.21 16.51
CA ALA A 50 1.34 13.56 16.89
C ALA A 50 0.81 13.59 18.34
N GLU A 51 0.06 12.57 18.75
CA GLU A 51 -0.44 12.40 20.11
C GLU A 51 0.71 12.16 21.12
N GLU A 52 1.68 11.31 20.79
CA GLU A 52 2.86 11.06 21.63
C GLU A 52 3.69 12.32 21.82
N SER A 53 3.95 13.07 20.74
CA SER A 53 4.73 14.31 20.78
C SER A 53 4.12 15.39 21.69
N ALA A 54 2.80 15.36 21.93
CA ALA A 54 2.12 16.32 22.80
C ALA A 54 2.30 16.03 24.30
N ASN A 55 2.72 14.81 24.66
CA ASN A 55 2.61 14.28 26.02
C ASN A 55 3.95 14.15 26.78
N HIS A 56 5.10 14.57 26.24
CA HIS A 56 6.41 14.34 26.88
C HIS A 56 6.75 15.34 28.00
N PRO A 57 6.75 14.94 29.29
CA PRO A 57 7.02 15.83 30.42
C PRO A 57 8.51 15.82 30.84
N ASP A 58 9.30 14.81 30.45
CA ASP A 58 10.70 14.65 30.85
C ASP A 58 11.69 14.37 29.70
N LEU A 59 13.00 14.45 30.00
CA LEU A 59 14.10 14.31 29.04
C LEU A 59 14.35 12.88 28.56
N ALA A 60 14.03 11.86 29.37
CA ALA A 60 14.21 10.46 29.01
C ALA A 60 13.13 10.02 28.00
N ASP A 61 11.89 10.45 28.21
CA ASP A 61 10.77 10.23 27.30
C ASP A 61 11.04 10.83 25.92
N ARG A 62 11.70 12.00 25.88
CA ARG A 62 12.09 12.67 24.64
C ARG A 62 13.12 11.88 23.83
N ALA A 63 14.13 11.30 24.49
CA ALA A 63 15.16 10.53 23.80
C ALA A 63 14.61 9.23 23.17
N SER A 64 13.70 8.56 23.87
CA SER A 64 12.99 7.38 23.34
C SER A 64 12.14 7.75 22.11
N SER A 65 11.34 8.81 22.21
CA SER A 65 10.48 9.32 21.13
C SER A 65 11.25 9.68 19.85
N GLU A 66 12.43 10.30 19.97
CA GLU A 66 13.27 10.62 18.81
C GLU A 66 13.77 9.36 18.08
N THR A 67 14.05 8.28 18.82
CA THR A 67 14.49 7.00 18.25
C THR A 67 13.36 6.31 17.49
N ASP A 68 12.16 6.27 18.07
CA ASP A 68 10.97 5.69 17.45
C ASP A 68 10.59 6.46 16.17
N ARG A 69 10.68 7.78 16.21
CA ARG A 69 10.48 8.64 15.02
C ARG A 69 11.49 8.34 13.91
N ALA A 70 12.75 8.07 14.24
CA ALA A 70 13.76 7.71 13.25
C ALA A 70 13.49 6.34 12.60
N ILE A 71 12.95 5.38 13.36
CA ILE A 71 12.51 4.08 12.83
C ILE A 71 11.34 4.29 11.87
N GLU A 72 10.36 5.09 12.26
CA GLU A 72 9.16 5.34 11.46
C GLU A 72 9.48 6.05 10.14
N LEU A 73 10.38 7.05 10.16
CA LEU A 73 10.84 7.70 8.92
C LEU A 73 11.43 6.69 7.91
N ARG A 74 12.20 5.70 8.40
CA ARG A 74 12.75 4.65 7.54
C ARG A 74 11.65 3.70 7.03
N ALA A 75 10.66 3.37 7.85
CA ALA A 75 9.51 2.58 7.43
C ALA A 75 8.72 3.28 6.32
N ARG A 76 8.44 4.57 6.50
CA ARG A 76 7.77 5.43 5.53
C ARG A 76 8.51 5.51 4.19
N ASP A 77 9.83 5.61 4.21
CA ASP A 77 10.62 5.58 2.98
C ASP A 77 10.49 4.25 2.20
N ARG A 78 10.40 3.13 2.92
CA ARG A 78 10.14 1.82 2.29
C ARG A 78 8.73 1.74 1.74
N GLN A 79 7.72 2.20 2.48
CA GLN A 79 6.33 2.26 2.03
C GLN A 79 6.20 3.15 0.77
N ARG A 80 6.84 4.32 0.73
CA ARG A 80 6.85 5.19 -0.47
C ARG A 80 7.42 4.48 -1.69
N LYS A 81 8.54 3.76 -1.53
CA LYS A 81 9.13 2.96 -2.62
C LYS A 81 8.19 1.83 -3.06
N LEU A 82 7.49 1.19 -2.12
CA LEU A 82 6.51 0.15 -2.42
C LEU A 82 5.31 0.72 -3.20
N ILE A 83 4.76 1.86 -2.79
CA ILE A 83 3.68 2.55 -3.53
C ILE A 83 4.13 2.86 -4.96
N SER A 84 5.35 3.36 -5.16
CA SER A 84 5.86 3.62 -6.52
C SER A 84 5.94 2.35 -7.38
N LYS A 85 6.29 1.20 -6.79
CA LYS A 85 6.29 -0.09 -7.49
C LYS A 85 4.87 -0.57 -7.82
N ILE A 86 3.92 -0.33 -6.91
CA ILE A 86 2.49 -0.64 -7.13
C ILE A 86 1.96 0.20 -8.29
N ASP A 87 2.23 1.50 -8.31
CA ASP A 87 1.80 2.39 -9.38
C ASP A 87 2.39 1.97 -10.73
N ALA A 88 3.67 1.59 -10.77
CA ALA A 88 4.29 1.04 -11.97
C ALA A 88 3.70 -0.33 -12.40
N ALA A 89 3.26 -1.16 -11.45
CA ALA A 89 2.56 -2.40 -11.76
C ALA A 89 1.17 -2.14 -12.35
N VAL A 90 0.41 -1.19 -11.79
CA VAL A 90 -0.88 -0.77 -12.32
C VAL A 90 -0.73 -0.21 -13.74
N GLN A 91 0.30 0.61 -14.00
CA GLN A 91 0.57 1.11 -15.35
C GLN A 91 0.84 -0.03 -16.34
N ARG A 92 1.67 -1.01 -15.97
CA ARG A 92 1.90 -2.21 -16.80
C ARG A 92 0.59 -2.99 -17.05
N ILE A 93 -0.32 -3.03 -16.07
CA ILE A 93 -1.63 -3.66 -16.25
C ILE A 93 -2.43 -2.88 -17.27
N ASP A 94 -2.43 -1.55 -17.24
CA ASP A 94 -3.18 -0.73 -18.20
C ASP A 94 -2.57 -0.85 -19.62
N ASP A 95 -1.24 -0.90 -19.74
CA ASP A 95 -0.50 -1.05 -21.00
C ASP A 95 -0.53 -2.49 -21.57
N GLY A 96 -1.03 -3.47 -20.80
CA GLY A 96 -1.07 -4.88 -21.22
C GLY A 96 0.27 -5.61 -21.20
N THR A 97 1.26 -5.07 -20.47
CA THR A 97 2.61 -5.64 -20.33
C THR A 97 2.86 -6.23 -18.94
N TYR A 98 1.82 -6.34 -18.12
CA TYR A 98 1.86 -7.01 -16.82
C TYR A 98 1.66 -8.52 -16.98
N GLY A 99 2.47 -9.30 -16.29
CA GLY A 99 2.57 -10.75 -16.48
C GLY A 99 4.02 -11.17 -16.61
#